data_AF-F0UQW5-F1
#
_entry.id   AF-F0UQW5-F1
#
_cell.length_a   1.000
_cell.length_b   1.000
_cell.length_c   1.000
_cell.angle_alpha   90.00
_cell.angle_beta   90.00
_cell.angle_gamma   90.00
#
_symmetry.space_group_name_H-M   'P 1'
#
loop_
_entity.id
_entity.type
_entity.pdbx_description
1 polymer ?
#
loop_
_entity_poly.entity_id
_entity_poly.type
_entity_poly.pdbx_seq_one_letter_code
_entity_poly.pdbx_strand_id
1 'polypeptide(L)'
;MSYVLYSLTFLTLITCTALYLTRTFWLPLLPLPDYLYSRLPESFTGDMEAGLSSADFDLSNNIETGDERGGLDRIAKREVLKIMKRQRVNFNEARRIYTERRFAKNGIGPDGRPRDPKFVSFS
;
A
#
# COMPACT_ATOMS: atom_id res chain seq x y z
N MET A 1 15.99 -50.10 -1.30
CA MET A 1 15.53 -49.24 -0.19
C MET A 1 16.08 -47.83 -0.27
N SER A 2 17.38 -47.63 -0.50
CA SER A 2 17.99 -46.30 -0.68
C SER A 2 17.41 -45.50 -1.85
N TYR A 3 17.17 -46.13 -3.02
CA TYR A 3 16.59 -45.46 -4.19
C TYR A 3 15.20 -44.87 -3.94
N VAL A 4 14.38 -45.54 -3.11
CA VAL A 4 13.05 -45.06 -2.71
C VAL A 4 13.17 -43.80 -1.87
N LEU A 5 14.13 -43.76 -0.94
CA LEU A 5 14.42 -42.58 -0.14
C LEU A 5 14.90 -41.41 -1.00
N TYR A 6 15.84 -41.66 -1.93
CA TYR A 6 16.32 -40.62 -2.84
C TYR A 6 15.21 -40.07 -3.73
N SER A 7 14.39 -40.94 -4.34
CA SER A 7 13.26 -40.50 -5.16
C SER A 7 12.25 -39.67 -4.37
N LEU A 8 12.02 -40.02 -3.09
CA LEU A 8 11.07 -39.32 -2.24
C LEU A 8 11.61 -37.94 -1.84
N THR A 9 12.89 -37.84 -1.48
CA THR A 9 13.55 -36.54 -1.21
C THR A 9 13.60 -35.64 -2.44
N PHE A 10 13.83 -36.21 -3.62
CA PHE A 10 13.85 -35.44 -4.86
C PHE A 10 12.46 -34.93 -5.23
N LEU A 11 11.43 -35.76 -5.05
CA LEU A 11 10.04 -35.39 -5.28
C LEU A 11 9.59 -34.30 -4.31
N THR A 12 9.95 -34.37 -3.02
CA THR A 12 9.59 -33.32 -2.06
C THR A 12 10.25 -31.98 -2.38
N LEU A 13 11.51 -31.99 -2.82
CA LEU A 13 12.19 -30.76 -3.25
C LEU A 13 11.53 -30.13 -4.48
N ILE A 14 11.15 -30.95 -5.46
CA ILE A 14 10.45 -30.48 -6.66
C ILE A 14 9.09 -29.90 -6.30
N THR A 15 8.29 -30.60 -5.48
CA THR A 15 6.95 -30.12 -5.10
C THR A 15 7.02 -28.85 -4.27
N CYS A 16 7.94 -28.75 -3.30
CA CYS A 16 8.17 -27.52 -2.55
C CYS A 16 8.57 -26.36 -3.46
N THR A 17 9.46 -26.59 -4.42
CA THR A 17 9.91 -25.56 -5.37
C THR A 17 8.76 -25.11 -6.27
N ALA A 18 7.97 -26.05 -6.80
CA ALA A 18 6.79 -25.75 -7.62
C ALA A 18 5.73 -24.95 -6.83
N LEU A 19 5.44 -25.34 -5.58
CA LEU A 19 4.53 -24.61 -4.69
C LEU A 19 5.04 -23.19 -4.39
N TYR A 20 6.36 -23.02 -4.19
CA TYR A 20 6.95 -21.70 -3.96
C TYR A 20 6.87 -20.78 -5.18
N LEU A 21 7.09 -21.33 -6.38
CA LEU A 21 7.01 -20.57 -7.64
C LEU A 21 5.54 -20.23 -7.99
N THR A 22 4.61 -21.14 -7.73
CA THR A 22 3.17 -20.93 -8.00
C THR A 22 2.43 -20.22 -6.87
N ARG A 23 3.15 -19.77 -5.82
CA ARG A 23 2.56 -19.19 -4.61
C ARG A 23 1.56 -18.07 -4.88
N THR A 24 1.80 -17.24 -5.89
CA THR A 24 0.93 -16.09 -6.22
C THR A 24 -0.46 -16.50 -6.67
N PHE A 25 -0.61 -17.71 -7.23
CA PHE A 25 -1.90 -18.23 -7.70
C PHE A 25 -2.72 -18.87 -6.57
N TRP A 26 -2.07 -19.57 -5.65
CA TRP A 26 -2.78 -20.35 -4.61
C TRP A 26 -2.86 -19.66 -3.25
N LEU A 27 -1.93 -18.75 -2.92
CA LEU A 27 -1.96 -17.99 -1.66
C LEU A 27 -3.29 -17.25 -1.43
N PRO A 28 -3.95 -16.64 -2.43
CA PRO A 28 -5.22 -15.96 -2.22
C PRO A 28 -6.39 -16.88 -1.87
N LEU A 29 -6.29 -18.19 -2.17
CA LEU A 29 -7.35 -19.16 -1.90
C LEU A 29 -7.30 -19.69 -0.46
N LEU A 30 -6.17 -19.51 0.24
CA LEU A 30 -6.04 -19.92 1.63
C LEU A 30 -6.78 -18.93 2.54
N PRO A 31 -7.65 -19.40 3.44
CA PRO A 31 -8.26 -18.55 4.46
C PRO A 31 -7.19 -18.17 5.48
N LEU A 32 -6.50 -17.06 5.22
CA LEU A 32 -5.55 -16.49 6.17
C LEU A 32 -6.32 -15.76 7.28
N PRO A 33 -5.90 -15.91 8.56
CA PRO A 33 -6.52 -15.18 9.66
C PRO A 33 -6.47 -13.67 9.44
N ASP A 34 -7.59 -12.99 9.70
CA ASP A 34 -7.75 -11.54 9.50
C ASP A 34 -6.79 -10.69 10.34
N TYR A 35 -6.19 -11.24 11.40
CA TYR A 35 -5.16 -10.55 12.18
C TYR A 35 -3.82 -10.42 11.43
N LEU A 36 -3.56 -11.27 10.43
CA LEU A 36 -2.36 -11.17 9.59
C LEU A 36 -2.53 -10.15 8.47
N TYR A 37 -3.77 -9.86 8.08
CA TYR A 37 -4.12 -8.97 7.00
C TYR A 37 -5.31 -8.08 7.36
N SER A 38 -5.05 -6.84 7.79
CA SER A 38 -6.09 -5.82 7.78
C SER A 38 -6.42 -5.48 6.33
N ARG A 39 -7.59 -5.89 5.82
CA ARG A 39 -8.10 -5.37 4.53
C ARG A 39 -8.13 -3.85 4.63
N LEU A 40 -7.60 -3.18 3.62
CA LEU A 40 -7.78 -1.73 3.53
C LEU A 40 -9.28 -1.49 3.29
N PRO A 41 -9.88 -0.54 4.01
CA PRO A 41 -11.26 -0.17 3.73
C PRO A 41 -11.39 0.29 2.28
N GLU A 42 -12.47 -0.08 1.60
CA GLU A 42 -12.70 0.30 0.19
C GLU A 42 -13.81 1.35 0.05
N SER A 43 -14.21 1.96 1.17
CA SER A 43 -15.21 3.03 1.24
C SER A 43 -14.67 4.27 1.96
N PHE A 44 -15.26 5.43 1.69
CA PHE A 44 -14.95 6.67 2.41
C PHE A 44 -15.18 6.56 3.92
N THR A 45 -16.21 5.80 4.34
CA THR A 45 -16.49 5.53 5.75
C THR A 45 -15.32 4.82 6.42
N GLY A 46 -14.83 3.74 5.82
CA GLY A 46 -13.71 3.01 6.37
C GLY A 46 -12.38 3.79 6.28
N ASP A 47 -12.19 4.63 5.26
CA ASP A 47 -11.02 5.51 5.19
C ASP A 47 -11.03 6.54 6.34
N MET A 48 -12.19 7.08 6.69
CA MET A 48 -12.36 7.96 7.85
C MET A 48 -12.09 7.23 9.17
N GLU A 49 -12.63 6.01 9.35
CA GLU A 49 -12.37 5.17 10.53
C GLU A 49 -10.88 4.80 10.67
N ALA A 50 -10.17 4.66 9.55
CA ALA A 50 -8.73 4.43 9.53
C ALA A 50 -7.89 5.70 9.86
N GLY A 51 -8.54 6.84 10.13
CA GLY A 51 -7.88 8.10 10.45
C GLY A 51 -7.28 8.82 9.25
N LEU A 52 -7.82 8.59 8.05
CA LEU A 52 -7.40 9.26 6.79
C LEU A 52 -8.21 10.53 6.49
N SER A 53 -8.71 11.19 7.54
CA SER A 53 -9.44 12.46 7.47
C SER A 53 -8.80 13.49 8.40
N SER A 54 -8.89 14.76 8.03
CA SER A 54 -8.35 15.91 8.77
C SER A 54 -9.10 17.20 8.40
N ALA A 55 -8.87 18.30 9.12
CA ALA A 55 -9.51 19.58 8.81
C ALA A 55 -9.25 20.05 7.36
N ASP A 56 -8.04 19.85 6.82
CA ASP A 56 -7.67 20.24 5.45
C ASP A 56 -8.04 19.19 4.39
N PHE A 57 -8.56 18.04 4.82
CA PHE A 57 -8.91 16.91 3.96
C PHE A 57 -10.05 16.14 4.60
N ASP A 58 -11.26 16.66 4.39
CA ASP A 58 -12.48 16.13 4.99
C ASP A 58 -13.18 15.14 4.05
N LEU A 59 -13.53 13.97 4.59
CA LEU A 59 -14.28 12.91 3.91
C LEU A 59 -15.77 12.91 4.27
N SER A 60 -16.20 13.73 5.24
CA SER A 60 -17.56 13.72 5.78
C SER A 60 -18.60 13.99 4.69
N ASN A 61 -18.34 14.95 3.80
CA ASN A 61 -19.24 15.27 2.70
C ASN A 61 -19.43 14.10 1.70
N ASN A 62 -18.36 13.35 1.41
CA ASN A 62 -18.46 12.16 0.56
C ASN A 62 -19.35 11.09 1.20
N ILE A 63 -19.25 10.92 2.52
CA ILE A 63 -20.05 9.97 3.28
C ILE A 63 -21.51 10.42 3.34
N GLU A 64 -21.77 11.69 3.64
CA GLU A 64 -23.12 12.27 3.73
C GLU A 64 -23.86 12.24 2.39
N THR A 65 -23.14 12.47 1.29
CA THR A 65 -23.71 12.42 -0.06
C THR A 65 -23.92 10.99 -0.56
N GLY A 66 -23.44 9.98 0.16
CA GLY A 66 -23.54 8.57 -0.25
C GLY A 66 -22.71 8.28 -1.50
N ASP A 67 -21.51 8.85 -1.60
CA ASP A 67 -20.62 8.69 -2.75
C ASP A 67 -20.25 7.21 -2.97
N GLU A 68 -20.68 6.64 -4.11
CA GLU A 68 -20.47 5.24 -4.48
C GLU A 68 -19.04 4.93 -4.96
N ARG A 69 -18.16 5.94 -5.10
CA ARG A 69 -16.77 5.69 -5.51
C ARG A 69 -16.03 4.88 -4.44
N GLY A 70 -15.04 4.10 -4.87
CA GLY A 70 -14.24 3.19 -4.03
C GLY A 70 -13.26 3.86 -3.04
N GLY A 71 -13.58 5.06 -2.55
CA GLY A 71 -12.78 5.80 -1.58
C GLY A 71 -11.44 6.31 -2.12
N LEU A 72 -10.45 6.38 -1.24
CA LEU A 72 -9.10 6.83 -1.54
C LEU A 72 -8.25 5.75 -2.23
N ASP A 73 -7.28 6.19 -3.05
CA ASP A 73 -6.35 5.30 -3.73
C ASP A 73 -5.68 4.32 -2.76
N ARG A 74 -5.81 3.02 -3.08
CA ARG A 74 -5.36 1.91 -2.24
C ARG A 74 -3.84 1.90 -2.07
N ILE A 75 -3.08 2.32 -3.08
CA ILE A 75 -1.62 2.36 -3.01
C ILE A 75 -1.18 3.52 -2.11
N ALA A 76 -1.69 4.72 -2.37
CA ALA A 76 -1.36 5.91 -1.59
C ALA A 76 -1.70 5.75 -0.11
N LYS A 77 -2.92 5.30 0.22
CA LYS A 77 -3.34 5.21 1.62
C LYS A 77 -2.56 4.16 2.40
N ARG A 78 -2.14 3.06 1.77
CA ARG A 78 -1.28 2.06 2.41
C ARG A 78 0.07 2.67 2.81
N GLU A 79 0.69 3.44 1.93
CA GLU A 79 1.99 4.08 2.21
C GLU A 79 1.85 5.19 3.26
N VAL A 80 0.77 5.97 3.22
CA VAL A 80 0.48 6.99 4.24
C VAL A 80 0.29 6.34 5.62
N LEU A 81 -0.52 5.28 5.74
CA LEU A 81 -0.69 4.54 7.00
C LEU A 81 0.64 3.95 7.50
N LYS A 82 1.50 3.47 6.60
CA LYS A 82 2.83 2.98 6.95
C LYS A 82 3.73 4.10 7.49
N ILE A 83 3.65 5.29 6.90
CA ILE A 83 4.38 6.49 7.38
C ILE A 83 3.87 6.89 8.76
N MET A 84 2.55 6.97 8.96
CA MET A 84 1.94 7.28 10.26
C MET A 84 2.41 6.30 11.34
N LYS A 85 2.35 4.99 11.08
CA LYS A 85 2.78 3.96 12.03
C LYS A 85 4.28 4.01 12.34
N ARG A 86 5.12 4.20 11.32
CA ARG A 86 6.58 4.17 11.47
C ARG A 86 7.15 5.43 12.12
N GLN A 87 6.61 6.60 11.75
CA GLN A 87 7.13 7.90 12.19
C GLN A 87 6.30 8.53 13.30
N ARG A 88 5.19 7.91 13.71
CA ARG A 88 4.27 8.40 14.75
C ARG A 88 3.77 9.83 14.47
N VAL A 89 3.52 10.12 13.20
CA VAL A 89 3.02 11.43 12.73
C VAL A 89 1.52 11.36 12.41
N ASN A 90 0.88 12.52 12.40
CA ASN A 90 -0.53 12.67 12.01
C ASN A 90 -0.73 12.43 10.49
N PHE A 91 -1.99 12.38 10.07
CA PHE A 91 -2.36 12.12 8.67
C PHE A 91 -1.82 13.19 7.70
N ASN A 92 -1.93 14.48 8.06
CA ASN A 92 -1.46 15.57 7.21
C ASN A 92 0.05 15.53 6.97
N GLU A 93 0.85 15.32 8.03
CA GLU A 93 2.29 15.22 7.91
C GLU A 93 2.69 13.94 7.16
N ALA A 94 2.00 12.83 7.40
CA ALA A 94 2.23 11.61 6.63
C ALA A 94 1.96 11.80 5.13
N ARG A 95 0.88 12.51 4.77
CA ARG A 95 0.52 12.85 3.38
C ARG A 95 1.56 13.79 2.75
N ARG A 96 2.07 14.77 3.50
CA ARG A 96 3.16 15.65 3.07
C ARG A 96 4.43 14.84 2.76
N ILE A 97 4.89 14.01 3.70
CA ILE A 97 6.07 13.16 3.52
C ILE A 97 5.90 12.20 2.34
N TYR A 98 4.72 11.60 2.17
CA TYR A 98 4.42 10.73 1.04
C TYR A 98 4.55 11.48 -0.29
N THR A 99 3.98 12.67 -0.37
CA THR A 99 4.02 13.53 -1.56
C THR A 99 5.45 13.98 -1.87
N GLU A 100 6.21 14.43 -0.87
CA GLU A 100 7.61 14.83 -1.04
C GLU A 100 8.49 13.68 -1.54
N ARG A 101 8.29 12.46 -1.03
CA ARG A 101 8.99 11.26 -1.53
C ARG A 101 8.65 10.98 -2.99
N ARG A 102 7.39 11.16 -3.37
CA ARG A 102 6.94 11.00 -4.76
C ARG A 102 7.54 12.08 -5.65
N PHE A 103 7.63 13.32 -5.19
CA PHE A 103 8.31 14.41 -5.89
C PHE A 103 9.78 14.09 -6.13
N ALA A 104 10.51 13.73 -5.06
CA ALA A 104 11.92 13.39 -5.17
C ALA A 104 12.17 12.24 -6.17
N LYS A 105 11.32 11.21 -6.17
CA LYS A 105 11.40 10.09 -7.11
C LYS A 105 11.19 10.51 -8.57
N ASN A 106 10.40 11.56 -8.81
CA ASN A 106 10.09 12.07 -10.14
C ASN A 106 10.90 13.32 -10.52
N GLY A 107 11.99 13.60 -9.80
CA GLY A 107 12.85 14.76 -10.11
C GLY A 107 12.22 16.11 -9.79
N ILE A 108 11.27 16.16 -8.85
CA ILE A 108 10.61 17.37 -8.37
C ILE A 108 11.15 17.68 -6.96
N GLY A 109 11.41 18.95 -6.68
CA GLY A 109 11.82 19.45 -5.37
C GLY A 109 10.68 19.40 -4.34
N PRO A 110 11.00 19.54 -3.03
CA PRO A 110 9.99 19.60 -1.98
C PRO A 110 9.04 20.81 -2.11
N ASP A 111 9.50 21.85 -2.78
CA ASP A 111 8.77 23.06 -3.17
C ASP A 111 7.82 22.85 -4.36
N GLY A 112 7.78 21.64 -4.92
CA GLY A 112 6.95 21.30 -6.08
C GLY A 112 7.54 21.73 -7.42
N ARG A 113 8.75 22.29 -7.45
CA ARG A 113 9.41 22.72 -8.70
C ARG A 113 10.23 21.58 -9.31
N PRO A 114 10.23 21.39 -10.64
CA PRO A 114 11.14 20.47 -11.30
C PRO A 114 12.61 20.78 -10.98
N ARG A 115 13.44 19.75 -10.80
CA ARG A 115 14.90 19.88 -10.62
C ARG A 115 15.66 19.94 -11.94
N ASP A 116 14.97 20.15 -13.05
CA ASP A 116 15.59 20.27 -14.37
C ASP A 116 16.41 21.57 -14.43
N PRO A 117 17.70 21.54 -14.79
CA PRO A 117 18.52 22.75 -14.93
C PRO A 117 17.97 23.73 -15.99
N LYS A 118 17.10 23.28 -16.90
CA LYS A 118 16.43 24.12 -17.89
C LYS A 118 15.07 24.64 -17.44
N PHE A 119 14.63 24.31 -16.21
CA PHE A 119 13.37 24.78 -15.69
C PHE A 119 13.42 26.29 -15.43
N VAL A 120 12.53 27.03 -16.10
CA VAL A 120 12.33 28.47 -15.90
C VAL A 120 10.96 28.66 -15.25
N SER A 121 10.94 29.32 -14.10
CA SER A 121 9.70 29.71 -13.40
C SER A 121 9.58 31.23 -13.35
N PHE A 122 8.36 31.73 -13.48
CA PHE A 122 8.02 33.13 -13.25
C PHE A 122 7.23 33.22 -11.94
N SER A 123 7.63 34.12 -11.05
CA SER A 123 7.00 34.35 -9.74
C SER A 123 6.73 35.83 -9.55
#